data_AF-A0A966A6J5-F1
#
_entry.id   AF-A0A966A6J5-F1
#
_cell.length_a   1.000
_cell.length_b   1.000
_cell.length_c   1.000
_cell.angle_alpha   90.00
_cell.angle_beta   90.00
_cell.angle_gamma   90.00
#
_symmetry.space_group_name_H-M   'P 1'
#
loop_
_entity.id
_entity.type
_entity.pdbx_description
1 polymer ?
#
loop_
_entity_poly.entity_id
_entity_poly.type
_entity_poly.pdbx_seq_one_letter_code
_entity_poly.pdbx_strand_id
1 'polypeptide(L)'
;MIIETRNCRAAWAHMTAISDRQPVRNFVQVLDMSDYLVETDLFPEAALIAYSDLNMEKDISDEQRQYISELRGGAQGNYSEGMARKIANVIDCLTSYPQSKRAVVTMCNQPAPDHRNDADAKCLRELQLYLDDEGRLSGTAFFRAQAAQIFPKNIHFIGSIMTEVAGRLPQKPALGTLFYLATILVSDRA
;
A
#
# COMPACT_ATOMS: atom_id res chain seq x y z
N MET A 1 -18.96 14.89 4.42
CA MET A 1 -17.87 15.16 3.46
C MET A 1 -17.97 14.09 2.38
N ILE A 2 -18.30 14.46 1.15
CA ILE A 2 -18.26 13.52 0.02
C ILE A 2 -16.83 13.55 -0.50
N ILE A 3 -16.11 12.45 -0.38
CA ILE A 3 -14.77 12.30 -0.95
C ILE A 3 -14.96 11.69 -2.34
N GLU A 4 -14.53 12.40 -3.37
CA GLU A 4 -14.58 11.91 -4.75
C GLU A 4 -13.65 10.70 -4.92
N THR A 5 -14.13 9.64 -5.56
CA THR A 5 -13.29 8.49 -5.95
C THR A 5 -12.41 8.84 -7.15
N ARG A 6 -11.12 8.49 -7.08
CA ARG A 6 -10.16 8.70 -8.18
C ARG A 6 -9.46 7.39 -8.52
N ASN A 7 -9.12 7.19 -9.79
CA ASN A 7 -8.14 6.15 -10.12
C ASN A 7 -6.75 6.53 -9.56
N CYS A 8 -5.87 5.54 -9.44
CA CYS A 8 -4.57 5.72 -8.78
C CYS A 8 -3.70 6.79 -9.48
N ARG A 9 -3.74 6.89 -10.81
CA ARG A 9 -2.99 7.90 -11.57
C ARG A 9 -3.48 9.32 -11.31
N ALA A 10 -4.80 9.53 -11.29
CA ALA A 10 -5.40 10.82 -10.98
C ALA A 10 -5.19 11.23 -9.52
N ALA A 11 -5.19 10.26 -8.60
CA ALA A 11 -4.85 10.49 -7.21
C ALA A 11 -3.37 10.90 -7.04
N TRP A 12 -2.45 10.27 -7.75
CA TRP A 12 -1.04 10.66 -7.76
C TRP A 12 -0.82 12.08 -8.26
N ALA A 13 -1.46 12.45 -9.38
CA ALA A 13 -1.41 13.81 -9.92
C ALA A 13 -1.97 14.84 -8.92
N HIS A 14 -3.09 14.50 -8.26
CA HIS A 14 -3.68 15.33 -7.23
C HIS A 14 -2.74 15.51 -6.03
N MET A 15 -2.19 14.42 -5.48
CA MET A 15 -1.24 14.45 -4.37
C MET A 15 -0.04 15.34 -4.70
N THR A 16 0.54 15.17 -5.88
CA THR A 16 1.68 15.96 -6.35
C THR A 16 1.35 17.45 -6.41
N ALA A 17 0.18 17.81 -6.95
CA ALA A 17 -0.22 19.21 -7.09
C ALA A 17 -0.46 19.90 -5.74
N ILE A 18 -1.07 19.22 -4.77
CA ILE A 18 -1.45 19.85 -3.49
C ILE A 18 -0.31 19.89 -2.47
N SER A 19 0.69 19.01 -2.60
CA SER A 19 1.83 18.94 -1.68
C SER A 19 3.09 19.66 -2.18
N ASP A 20 3.05 20.22 -3.39
CA ASP A 20 4.18 20.91 -4.05
C ASP A 20 4.83 21.99 -3.17
N ARG A 21 4.02 22.76 -2.43
CA ARG A 21 4.51 23.93 -1.67
C ARG A 21 4.58 23.73 -0.17
N GLN A 22 3.73 22.86 0.38
CA GLN A 22 3.62 22.68 1.82
C GLN A 22 3.01 21.31 2.16
N PRO A 23 3.30 20.77 3.36
CA PRO A 23 2.68 19.54 3.79
C PRO A 23 1.16 19.69 3.96
N VAL A 24 0.41 18.68 3.51
CA VAL A 24 -1.04 18.58 3.73
C VAL A 24 -1.30 17.65 4.91
N ARG A 25 -2.04 18.12 5.92
CA ARG A 25 -2.39 17.33 7.10
C ARG A 25 -3.69 16.57 6.87
N ASN A 26 -3.74 15.33 7.35
CA ASN A 26 -4.92 14.46 7.28
C ASN A 26 -5.49 14.33 5.86
N PHE A 27 -4.61 14.07 4.90
CA PHE A 27 -5.00 13.82 3.52
C PHE A 27 -5.85 12.55 3.45
N VAL A 28 -6.99 12.65 2.77
CA VAL A 28 -7.89 11.52 2.52
C VAL A 28 -8.25 11.43 1.03
N GLN A 29 -8.35 10.22 0.52
CA GLN A 29 -8.76 9.94 -0.86
C GLN A 29 -9.40 8.57 -0.94
N VAL A 30 -10.47 8.43 -1.71
CA VAL A 30 -10.98 7.11 -2.11
C VAL A 30 -10.34 6.76 -3.45
N LEU A 31 -9.70 5.60 -3.52
CA LEU A 31 -9.01 5.11 -4.71
C LEU A 31 -9.79 3.98 -5.35
N ASP A 32 -9.98 4.04 -6.66
CA ASP A 32 -10.37 2.88 -7.46
C ASP A 32 -9.13 1.99 -7.67
N MET A 33 -9.20 0.74 -7.19
CA MET A 33 -8.09 -0.22 -7.21
C MET A 33 -8.17 -1.18 -8.40
N SER A 34 -9.11 -0.99 -9.33
CA SER A 34 -9.20 -1.79 -10.57
C SER A 34 -7.94 -1.68 -11.44
N ASP A 35 -7.26 -0.54 -11.39
CA ASP A 35 -5.93 -0.31 -11.93
C ASP A 35 -5.09 0.51 -10.94
N TYR A 36 -4.11 -0.14 -10.33
CA TYR A 36 -3.19 0.45 -9.36
C TYR A 36 -1.80 0.74 -9.95
N LEU A 37 -1.58 0.50 -11.25
CA LEU A 37 -0.30 0.75 -11.89
C LEU A 37 -0.12 2.25 -12.16
N VAL A 38 0.86 2.86 -11.50
CA VAL A 38 1.23 4.26 -11.71
C VAL A 38 2.71 4.33 -12.05
N GLU A 39 3.03 4.26 -13.33
CA GLU A 39 4.41 4.35 -13.79
C GLU A 39 4.95 5.78 -13.80
N THR A 40 6.22 5.90 -13.45
CA THR A 40 7.02 7.14 -13.52
C THR A 40 8.46 6.78 -13.87
N ASP A 41 9.29 7.75 -14.25
CA ASP A 41 10.72 7.50 -14.50
C ASP A 41 11.43 6.89 -13.29
N LEU A 42 11.04 7.28 -12.07
CA LEU A 42 11.58 6.71 -10.84
C LEU A 42 11.05 5.30 -10.57
N PHE A 43 9.82 5.00 -10.99
CA PHE A 43 9.12 3.74 -10.75
C PHE A 43 8.54 3.18 -12.06
N PRO A 44 9.38 2.61 -12.94
CA PRO A 44 8.90 1.78 -14.03
C PRO A 44 8.23 0.53 -13.47
N GLU A 45 7.34 -0.10 -14.24
CA GLU A 45 6.60 -1.30 -13.80
C GLU A 45 7.51 -2.40 -13.22
N ALA A 46 8.62 -2.70 -13.87
CA ALA A 46 9.58 -3.72 -13.41
C ALA A 46 10.12 -3.41 -11.99
N ALA A 47 10.33 -2.14 -11.66
CA ALA A 47 10.73 -1.75 -10.31
C ALA A 47 9.57 -1.93 -9.31
N LEU A 48 8.36 -1.54 -9.69
CA LEU A 48 7.17 -1.68 -8.84
C LEU A 48 6.90 -3.15 -8.49
N ILE A 49 7.02 -4.05 -9.47
CA ILE A 49 6.93 -5.51 -9.28
C ILE A 49 8.03 -5.99 -8.32
N ALA A 50 9.29 -5.65 -8.60
CA ALA A 50 10.42 -6.07 -7.75
C ALA A 50 10.24 -5.68 -6.28
N TYR A 51 9.80 -4.44 -6.01
CA TYR A 51 9.54 -3.99 -4.63
C TYR A 51 8.35 -4.70 -3.98
N SER A 52 7.30 -4.98 -4.75
CA SER A 52 6.10 -5.61 -4.23
C SER A 52 6.37 -7.08 -3.90
N ASP A 53 7.06 -7.79 -4.79
CA ASP A 53 7.49 -9.17 -4.58
C ASP A 53 8.40 -9.28 -3.35
N LEU A 54 9.43 -8.44 -3.25
CA LEU A 54 10.32 -8.38 -2.08
C LEU A 54 9.54 -8.17 -0.78
N ASN A 55 8.64 -7.17 -0.77
CA ASN A 55 7.86 -6.82 0.42
C ASN A 55 6.77 -7.84 0.75
N MET A 56 6.37 -8.69 -0.19
CA MET A 56 5.45 -9.81 0.01
C MET A 56 6.17 -11.12 0.36
N GLU A 57 7.50 -11.07 0.58
CA GLU A 57 8.35 -12.25 0.83
C GLU A 57 8.33 -13.27 -0.32
N LYS A 58 8.17 -12.80 -1.55
CA LYS A 58 8.34 -13.62 -2.77
C LYS A 58 9.81 -13.67 -3.16
N ASP A 59 10.19 -14.75 -3.84
CA ASP A 59 11.52 -14.87 -4.42
C ASP A 59 11.71 -13.81 -5.51
N ILE A 60 12.79 -13.02 -5.39
CA ILE A 60 13.16 -12.03 -6.40
C ILE A 60 14.41 -12.47 -7.17
N SER A 61 14.36 -12.30 -8.50
CA SER A 61 15.48 -12.60 -9.40
C SER A 61 16.60 -11.57 -9.28
N ASP A 62 17.79 -11.89 -9.81
CA ASP A 62 18.89 -10.93 -9.89
C ASP A 62 18.54 -9.70 -10.73
N GLU A 63 17.72 -9.87 -11.76
CA GLU A 63 17.18 -8.77 -12.58
C GLU A 63 16.19 -7.90 -11.81
N GLN A 64 15.47 -8.44 -10.81
CA GLN A 64 14.63 -7.62 -9.94
C GLN A 64 15.47 -6.86 -8.91
N ARG A 65 16.57 -7.46 -8.43
CA ARG A 65 17.46 -6.85 -7.42
C ARG A 65 18.08 -5.53 -7.87
N GLN A 66 18.38 -5.35 -9.16
CA GLN A 66 18.91 -4.08 -9.70
C GLN A 66 17.96 -2.88 -9.50
N TYR A 67 16.67 -3.11 -9.30
CA TYR A 67 15.70 -2.02 -9.06
C TYR A 67 15.69 -1.54 -7.60
N ILE A 68 16.21 -2.32 -6.66
CA ILE A 68 16.16 -2.04 -5.22
C ILE A 68 17.26 -1.04 -4.84
N SER A 69 16.87 0.06 -4.19
CA SER A 69 17.76 1.19 -3.86
C SER A 69 17.21 2.06 -2.72
N GLU A 70 18.08 2.78 -2.04
CA GLU A 70 17.70 3.71 -0.96
C GLU A 70 16.75 4.82 -1.45
N LEU A 71 17.00 5.34 -2.66
CA LEU A 71 16.18 6.39 -3.28
C LEU A 71 14.71 6.00 -3.40
N ARG A 72 14.46 4.76 -3.82
CA ARG A 72 13.10 4.23 -4.07
C ARG A 72 12.41 3.74 -2.80
N GLY A 73 13.05 3.78 -1.62
CA GLY A 73 12.38 3.44 -0.38
C GLY A 73 13.25 3.25 0.84
N GLY A 74 14.45 2.72 0.65
CA GLY A 74 15.34 2.37 1.77
C GLY A 74 14.68 1.51 2.84
N ALA A 75 15.20 1.58 4.07
CA ALA A 75 14.70 0.82 5.20
C ALA A 75 13.22 1.12 5.55
N GLN A 76 12.77 2.37 5.43
CA GLN A 76 11.38 2.77 5.69
C GLN A 76 10.38 2.09 4.74
N GLY A 77 10.82 1.77 3.52
CA GLY A 77 10.01 1.14 2.47
C GLY A 77 10.12 -0.38 2.38
N ASN A 78 10.89 -1.02 3.26
CA ASN A 78 10.99 -2.47 3.37
C ASN A 78 9.94 -3.01 4.35
N TYR A 79 8.93 -3.71 3.86
CA TYR A 79 7.82 -4.28 4.63
C TYR A 79 7.88 -5.82 4.71
N SER A 80 8.97 -6.44 4.24
CA SER A 80 9.01 -7.89 4.02
C SER A 80 8.72 -8.70 5.28
N GLU A 81 9.29 -8.31 6.43
CA GLU A 81 9.26 -9.10 7.65
C GLU A 81 7.85 -9.62 8.04
N GLY A 82 7.65 -10.93 7.84
CA GLY A 82 6.45 -11.67 8.22
C GLY A 82 5.23 -11.36 7.36
N MET A 83 5.40 -10.72 6.20
CA MET A 83 4.29 -10.32 5.33
C MET A 83 3.50 -11.52 4.82
N ALA A 84 4.14 -12.62 4.41
CA ALA A 84 3.45 -13.80 3.91
C ALA A 84 2.49 -14.38 4.96
N ARG A 85 2.90 -14.38 6.24
CA ARG A 85 2.05 -14.81 7.36
C ARG A 85 0.88 -13.85 7.60
N LYS A 86 1.10 -12.53 7.49
CA LYS A 86 0.05 -11.52 7.64
C LYS A 86 -1.02 -11.66 6.54
N ILE A 87 -0.58 -11.84 5.29
CA ILE A 87 -1.48 -12.10 4.15
C ILE A 87 -2.27 -13.40 4.35
N ALA A 88 -1.60 -14.48 4.77
CA ALA A 88 -2.27 -15.74 5.06
C ALA A 88 -3.36 -15.61 6.15
N ASN A 89 -3.08 -14.84 7.21
CA ASN A 89 -4.05 -14.56 8.26
C ASN A 89 -5.26 -13.75 7.76
N VAL A 90 -5.06 -12.78 6.87
CA VAL A 90 -6.17 -12.07 6.21
C VAL A 90 -7.04 -13.02 5.39
N ILE A 91 -6.41 -13.90 4.59
CA ILE A 91 -7.13 -14.86 3.74
C ILE A 91 -7.95 -15.81 4.60
N ASP A 92 -7.37 -16.37 5.66
CA ASP A 92 -8.08 -17.23 6.61
C ASP A 92 -9.27 -16.49 7.26
N CYS A 93 -9.04 -15.25 7.72
CA CYS A 93 -10.06 -14.42 8.32
C CYS A 93 -11.25 -14.18 7.38
N LEU A 94 -11.01 -13.76 6.13
CA LEU A 94 -12.06 -13.46 5.16
C LEU A 94 -12.72 -14.73 4.60
N THR A 95 -12.01 -15.86 4.57
CA THR A 95 -12.58 -17.15 4.17
C THR A 95 -13.53 -17.69 5.24
N SER A 96 -13.10 -17.66 6.50
CA SER A 96 -13.86 -18.18 7.64
C SER A 96 -14.95 -17.22 8.12
N TYR A 97 -14.70 -15.91 8.01
CA TYR A 97 -15.58 -14.85 8.50
C TYR A 97 -15.63 -13.67 7.50
N PRO A 98 -16.38 -13.78 6.39
CA PRO A 98 -16.40 -12.77 5.32
C PRO A 98 -16.80 -11.35 5.75
N GLN A 99 -17.55 -11.21 6.85
CA GLN A 99 -17.96 -9.94 7.43
C GLN A 99 -17.05 -9.45 8.58
N SER A 100 -15.89 -10.10 8.76
CA SER A 100 -14.97 -9.79 9.84
C SER A 100 -14.33 -8.41 9.67
N LYS A 101 -14.25 -7.69 10.78
CA LYS A 101 -13.53 -6.40 10.89
C LYS A 101 -12.07 -6.59 11.31
N ARG A 102 -11.56 -7.84 11.25
CA ARG A 102 -10.24 -8.23 11.78
C ARG A 102 -9.26 -8.68 10.70
N ALA A 103 -9.64 -8.59 9.43
CA ALA A 103 -8.74 -8.85 8.31
C ALA A 103 -7.79 -7.65 8.13
N VAL A 104 -6.70 -7.67 8.90
CA VAL A 104 -5.76 -6.54 9.02
C VAL A 104 -4.32 -7.00 8.78
N VAL A 105 -3.59 -6.22 8.00
CA VAL A 105 -2.12 -6.28 7.87
C VAL A 105 -1.51 -5.10 8.59
N THR A 106 -0.86 -5.37 9.73
CA THR A 106 -0.07 -4.36 10.45
C THR A 106 1.38 -4.39 9.95
N MET A 107 1.91 -3.22 9.57
CA MET A 107 3.24 -3.14 8.95
C MET A 107 4.37 -3.23 9.98
N CYS A 108 4.25 -2.54 11.11
CA CYS A 108 5.25 -2.57 12.17
C CYS A 108 5.11 -3.83 13.03
N ASN A 109 6.18 -4.62 13.10
CA ASN A 109 6.27 -5.77 14.00
C ASN A 109 6.74 -5.37 15.41
N GLN A 110 7.33 -4.19 15.56
CA GLN A 110 7.79 -3.67 16.85
C GLN A 110 6.66 -2.93 17.57
N PRO A 111 6.28 -3.36 18.80
CA PRO A 111 5.24 -2.70 19.59
C PRO A 111 5.67 -1.32 20.13
N ALA A 112 6.98 -1.09 20.26
CA ALA A 112 7.58 0.16 20.71
C ALA A 112 8.63 0.64 19.67
N PRO A 113 8.20 1.12 18.50
CA PRO A 113 9.12 1.55 17.43
C PRO A 113 10.02 2.71 17.89
N ASP A 114 11.33 2.62 17.63
CA ASP A 114 12.26 3.72 17.91
C ASP A 114 12.14 4.79 16.82
N HIS A 115 11.75 6.01 17.20
CA HIS A 115 11.60 7.13 16.26
C HIS A 115 12.90 7.56 15.58
N ARG A 116 14.06 7.10 16.08
CA ARG A 116 15.39 7.36 15.51
C ARG A 116 15.81 6.27 14.52
N ASN A 117 15.06 5.17 14.44
CA ASN A 117 15.32 4.05 13.55
C ASN A 117 14.39 4.11 12.33
N ASP A 118 14.97 4.38 11.17
CA ASP A 118 14.22 4.42 9.91
C ASP A 118 13.52 3.10 9.57
N ALA A 119 14.07 1.96 10.01
CA ALA A 119 13.42 0.67 9.81
C ALA A 119 12.10 0.57 10.61
N ASP A 120 11.99 1.24 11.76
CA ASP A 120 10.78 1.27 12.59
C ASP A 120 9.78 2.35 12.14
N ALA A 121 10.27 3.36 11.44
CA ALA A 121 9.49 4.47 10.90
C ALA A 121 8.75 4.11 9.60
N LYS A 122 8.03 2.97 9.56
CA LYS A 122 7.22 2.58 8.39
C LYS A 122 6.15 3.62 8.05
N CYS A 123 6.02 3.97 6.77
CA CYS A 123 5.05 4.97 6.29
C CYS A 123 3.62 4.43 6.33
N LEU A 124 3.37 3.32 5.63
CA LEU A 124 2.14 2.53 5.79
C LEU A 124 2.19 1.86 7.16
N ARG A 125 1.14 2.01 7.96
CA ARG A 125 1.04 1.44 9.30
C ARG A 125 0.08 0.27 9.33
N GLU A 126 -1.03 0.39 8.62
CA GLU A 126 -2.10 -0.60 8.64
C GLU A 126 -2.84 -0.64 7.31
N LEU A 127 -3.22 -1.85 6.89
CA LEU A 127 -4.13 -2.11 5.79
C LEU A 127 -5.24 -3.04 6.30
N GLN A 128 -6.46 -2.53 6.37
CA GLN A 128 -7.66 -3.30 6.67
C GLN A 128 -8.33 -3.71 5.35
N LEU A 129 -8.73 -4.97 5.22
CA LEU A 129 -9.35 -5.51 4.02
C LEU A 129 -10.72 -6.08 4.33
N TYR A 130 -11.66 -5.91 3.41
CA TYR A 130 -13.05 -6.37 3.58
C TYR A 130 -13.70 -6.61 2.21
N LEU A 131 -14.76 -7.40 2.18
CA LEU A 131 -15.65 -7.49 1.03
C LEU A 131 -16.70 -6.38 1.15
N ASP A 132 -16.86 -5.56 0.11
CA ASP A 132 -17.89 -4.53 0.08
C ASP A 132 -19.29 -5.09 -0.24
N ASP A 133 -20.29 -4.20 -0.28
CA ASP A 133 -21.69 -4.58 -0.52
C ASP A 133 -21.90 -5.18 -1.93
N GLU A 134 -20.98 -4.92 -2.87
CA GLU A 134 -20.96 -5.54 -4.20
C GLU A 134 -20.10 -6.83 -4.25
N GLY A 135 -19.55 -7.25 -3.12
CA GLY A 135 -18.71 -8.44 -3.01
C GLY A 135 -17.29 -8.28 -3.56
N ARG A 136 -16.82 -7.05 -3.80
CA ARG A 136 -15.44 -6.78 -4.23
C ARG A 136 -14.51 -6.67 -3.03
N LEU A 137 -13.23 -7.01 -3.22
CA LEU A 137 -12.22 -6.81 -2.19
C LEU A 137 -11.82 -5.33 -2.13
N SER A 138 -12.29 -4.66 -1.09
CA SER A 138 -12.01 -3.26 -0.77
C SER A 138 -11.14 -3.17 0.48
N GLY A 139 -10.66 -1.97 0.80
CA GLY A 139 -9.81 -1.78 1.98
C GLY A 139 -9.73 -0.37 2.52
N THR A 140 -9.05 -0.24 3.65
CA THR A 140 -8.66 1.02 4.27
C THR A 140 -7.18 0.98 4.61
N ALA A 141 -6.42 1.95 4.10
CA ALA A 141 -5.01 2.08 4.39
C ALA A 141 -4.74 3.31 5.27
N PHE A 142 -3.97 3.10 6.32
CA PHE A 142 -3.53 4.16 7.23
C PHE A 142 -2.02 4.37 7.13
N PHE A 143 -1.65 5.59 6.74
CA PHE A 143 -0.27 6.04 6.62
C PHE A 143 0.04 7.08 7.70
N ARG A 144 1.16 6.91 8.40
CA ARG A 144 1.72 8.00 9.22
C ARG A 144 2.12 9.17 8.31
N ALA A 145 2.67 8.88 7.13
CA ALA A 145 3.15 9.87 6.19
C ALA A 145 3.13 9.30 4.77
N GLN A 146 2.91 10.14 3.78
CA GLN A 146 3.04 9.80 2.37
C GLN A 146 3.83 10.91 1.66
N ALA A 147 4.83 10.52 0.87
CA ALA A 147 5.48 11.41 -0.10
C ALA A 147 4.84 11.16 -1.47
N ALA A 148 4.33 12.19 -2.15
CA ALA A 148 3.66 12.04 -3.44
C ALA A 148 4.55 11.30 -4.47
N GLN A 149 5.86 11.59 -4.48
CA GLN A 149 6.84 10.89 -5.32
C GLN A 149 6.89 9.36 -5.09
N ILE A 150 6.62 8.89 -3.88
CA ILE A 150 6.69 7.46 -3.48
C ILE A 150 5.32 6.78 -3.59
N PHE A 151 4.25 7.52 -3.86
CA PHE A 151 2.90 6.96 -3.98
C PHE A 151 2.83 5.79 -4.98
N PRO A 152 3.42 5.86 -6.19
CA PRO A 152 3.50 4.74 -7.13
C PRO A 152 3.89 3.40 -6.50
N LYS A 153 4.97 3.38 -5.72
CA LYS A 153 5.45 2.18 -5.06
C LYS A 153 4.47 1.68 -3.99
N ASN A 154 3.98 2.58 -3.14
CA ASN A 154 3.11 2.20 -2.03
C ASN A 154 1.75 1.68 -2.53
N ILE A 155 1.18 2.31 -3.56
CA ILE A 155 -0.11 1.87 -4.10
C ILE A 155 0.03 0.56 -4.88
N HIS A 156 1.12 0.37 -5.61
CA HIS A 156 1.38 -0.91 -6.27
C HIS A 156 1.58 -2.04 -5.26
N PHE A 157 2.27 -1.79 -4.15
CA PHE A 157 2.42 -2.79 -3.09
C PHE A 157 1.07 -3.17 -2.46
N ILE A 158 0.22 -2.18 -2.13
CA ILE A 158 -1.13 -2.44 -1.61
C ILE A 158 -1.98 -3.20 -2.63
N GLY A 159 -1.99 -2.75 -3.88
CA GLY A 159 -2.67 -3.43 -4.99
C GLY A 159 -2.20 -4.88 -5.15
N SER A 160 -0.90 -5.14 -5.04
CA SER A 160 -0.33 -6.48 -5.11
C SER A 160 -0.80 -7.38 -3.96
N ILE A 161 -0.87 -6.84 -2.73
CA ILE A 161 -1.46 -7.57 -1.59
C ILE A 161 -2.93 -7.89 -1.86
N MET A 162 -3.71 -6.90 -2.32
CA MET A 162 -5.13 -7.07 -2.60
C MET A 162 -5.34 -8.13 -3.69
N THR A 163 -4.57 -8.09 -4.78
CA THR A 163 -4.60 -9.09 -5.85
C THR A 163 -4.30 -10.50 -5.34
N GLU A 164 -3.27 -10.65 -4.50
CA GLU A 164 -2.91 -11.94 -3.89
C GLU A 164 -4.01 -12.49 -2.98
N VAL A 165 -4.59 -11.64 -2.13
CA VAL A 165 -5.71 -12.02 -1.26
C VAL A 165 -6.90 -12.41 -2.11
N ALA A 166 -7.32 -11.56 -3.06
CA ALA A 166 -8.44 -11.82 -3.96
C ALA A 166 -8.26 -13.16 -4.71
N GLY A 167 -7.10 -13.40 -5.30
CA GLY A 167 -6.81 -14.63 -6.05
C GLY A 167 -6.87 -15.92 -5.21
N ARG A 168 -6.73 -15.81 -3.89
CA ARG A 168 -6.75 -16.93 -2.94
C ARG A 168 -8.06 -17.08 -2.18
N LEU A 169 -8.98 -16.12 -2.25
CA LEU A 169 -10.32 -16.26 -1.70
C LEU A 169 -11.19 -17.17 -2.59
N PRO A 170 -12.16 -17.92 -2.02
CA PRO A 170 -12.98 -18.86 -2.80
C PRO A 170 -13.75 -18.24 -3.97
N GLN A 171 -14.29 -17.03 -3.77
CA GLN A 171 -15.07 -16.30 -4.77
C GLN A 171 -14.22 -15.55 -5.80
N LYS A 172 -12.91 -15.46 -5.58
CA LYS A 172 -11.98 -14.65 -6.39
C LYS A 172 -12.53 -13.26 -6.74
N PRO A 173 -12.90 -12.47 -5.72
CA PRO A 173 -13.57 -11.19 -5.94
C PRO A 173 -12.69 -10.23 -6.76
N ALA A 174 -13.33 -9.37 -7.55
CA ALA A 174 -12.62 -8.25 -8.17
C ALA A 174 -12.13 -7.26 -7.11
N LEU A 175 -11.14 -6.43 -7.45
CA LEU A 175 -10.71 -5.34 -6.58
C LEU A 175 -11.76 -4.21 -6.61
N GLY A 176 -12.03 -3.68 -5.42
CA GLY A 176 -12.96 -2.56 -5.21
C GLY A 176 -12.22 -1.25 -4.97
N THR A 177 -12.52 -0.61 -3.86
CA THR A 177 -11.95 0.71 -3.51
C THR A 177 -11.01 0.62 -2.32
N LEU A 178 -10.08 1.57 -2.24
CA LEU A 178 -9.23 1.77 -1.07
C LEU A 178 -9.51 3.15 -0.48
N PHE A 179 -9.99 3.19 0.76
CA PHE A 179 -9.96 4.42 1.55
C PHE A 179 -8.53 4.68 2.01
N TYR A 180 -7.94 5.77 1.55
CA TYR A 180 -6.54 6.09 1.75
C TYR A 180 -6.41 7.30 2.68
N LEU A 181 -5.79 7.11 3.84
CA LEU A 181 -5.55 8.16 4.83
C LEU A 181 -4.06 8.32 5.11
N ALA A 182 -3.53 9.53 4.94
CA ALA A 182 -2.19 9.91 5.35
C ALA A 182 -2.22 11.10 6.33
N THR A 183 -1.62 10.94 7.52
CA THR A 183 -1.63 12.04 8.52
C THR A 183 -0.82 13.26 8.07
N ILE A 184 0.21 13.04 7.26
CA ILE A 184 0.95 14.08 6.56
C ILE A 184 1.27 13.62 5.13
N LEU A 185 0.90 14.44 4.15
CA LEU A 185 1.29 14.30 2.76
C LEU A 185 2.32 15.37 2.43
N VAL A 186 3.44 14.99 1.82
CA VAL A 186 4.53 15.86 1.36
C VAL A 186 4.82 15.59 -0.13
N SER A 187 5.57 16.45 -0.80
CA SER A 187 5.95 16.28 -2.21
C SER A 187 6.96 15.13 -2.38
N ASP A 188 8.05 15.17 -1.61
CA ASP A 188 9.15 14.21 -1.62
C ASP A 188 9.51 13.73 -0.20
N ARG A 189 10.68 13.08 -0.05
CA ARG A 189 11.16 12.52 1.22
C ARG A 189 12.09 13.48 2.01
N ALA A 190 12.40 14.67 1.48
CA ALA A 190 13.43 15.56 2.02
C ALA A 190 12.97 16.37 3.23
#